data_AF-A0AAD7T843-F1
#
_entry.id   AF-A0AAD7T843-F1
#
_cell.length_a   1.000
_cell.length_b   1.000
_cell.length_c   1.000
_cell.angle_alpha   90.00
_cell.angle_beta   90.00
_cell.angle_gamma   90.00
#
_symmetry.space_group_name_H-M   'P 1'
#
loop_
_entity.id
_entity.type
_entity.pdbx_description
1 polymer ?
#
loop_
_entity_poly.entity_id
_entity_poly.type
_entity_poly.pdbx_seq_one_letter_code
_entity_poly.pdbx_strand_id
1 'polypeptide(L)'
;MAPQHLCSLKGFVLLASSVLLLLSGPVCPSDLDSSVPPEPSLTLETPQAGAPVILLCRAPEGHSGVLFELYRERKMVDSMRFQQETENARFTVREEGGGDSRELYCCMYHDRHRRRSVFSSPYLELEWGPGARDWADLLPAPLLSELALDPGDEEVILECKGLQSYPGAEFTLFHLGSTDPLTVRHAPATRSVVRFHLSVRQPHPTPYQCQYSVLLGPDRKQSERSHALTLTGLTGTNLMTDVAPRPPPPSGAPDWPLITGCVSAALLFLVVLAGLAIALHRRVKALAEKRKKREEVRFWQHLHSTDHILDLTLRRGSIGSLEWGDSPSARLRTSSQSTQCPLSTFQNPAVS
;
A
#
# COMPACT_ATOMS: atom_id res chain seq x y z
N MET A 1 -5.06 58.93 5.96
CA MET A 1 -5.52 58.79 4.56
C MET A 1 -4.42 58.13 3.76
N ALA A 2 -4.76 56.98 3.17
CA ALA A 2 -4.13 56.23 2.06
C ALA A 2 -2.58 56.17 1.92
N PRO A 3 -1.98 54.97 2.04
CA PRO A 3 -0.67 54.63 1.49
C PRO A 3 -0.83 53.89 0.14
N GLN A 4 0.04 54.14 -0.86
CA GLN A 4 0.12 53.26 -2.04
C GLN A 4 1.57 52.99 -2.44
N HIS A 5 2.07 51.85 -1.94
CA HIS A 5 2.80 50.79 -2.63
C HIS A 5 3.43 51.12 -4.01
N LEU A 6 4.63 51.71 -3.97
CA LEU A 6 5.64 51.52 -4.99
C LEU A 6 6.65 50.48 -4.47
N CYS A 7 6.38 49.19 -4.67
CA CYS A 7 7.41 48.18 -4.49
C CYS A 7 7.10 46.90 -5.28
N SER A 8 8.04 46.56 -6.16
CA SER A 8 8.31 45.22 -6.67
C SER A 8 7.46 44.67 -7.83
N LEU A 9 7.31 45.45 -8.91
CA LEU A 9 6.99 44.87 -10.23
C LEU A 9 8.23 44.20 -10.88
N LYS A 10 9.45 44.52 -10.42
CA LYS A 10 10.71 43.93 -10.91
C LYS A 10 10.95 42.48 -10.42
N GLY A 11 10.34 42.07 -9.31
CA GLY A 11 10.45 40.69 -8.81
C GLY A 11 9.67 39.66 -9.63
N PHE A 12 8.55 40.06 -10.24
CA PHE A 12 7.72 39.17 -11.04
C PHE A 12 8.31 38.88 -12.43
N VAL A 13 8.98 39.87 -13.04
CA VAL A 13 9.60 39.71 -14.37
C VAL A 13 10.83 38.79 -14.31
N LEU A 14 11.59 38.83 -13.21
CA LEU A 14 12.73 37.93 -13.02
C LEU A 14 12.31 36.47 -12.76
N LEU A 15 11.21 36.25 -12.03
CA LEU A 15 10.68 34.89 -11.84
C LEU A 15 10.11 34.28 -13.12
N ALA A 16 9.45 35.08 -13.99
CA ALA A 16 8.97 34.60 -15.27
C ALA A 16 10.11 34.26 -16.26
N SER A 17 11.21 35.01 -16.23
CA SER A 17 12.40 34.78 -17.06
C SER A 17 13.19 33.53 -16.64
N SER A 18 13.30 33.24 -15.33
CA SER A 18 13.96 32.02 -14.85
C SER A 18 13.16 30.74 -15.13
N VAL A 19 11.84 30.84 -15.28
CA VAL A 19 10.98 29.70 -15.65
C VAL A 19 11.07 29.39 -17.15
N LEU A 20 11.26 30.40 -18.01
CA LEU A 20 11.42 30.17 -19.46
C LEU A 20 12.77 29.58 -19.86
N LEU A 21 13.85 29.88 -19.12
CA LEU A 21 15.19 29.33 -19.38
C LEU A 21 15.40 27.88 -18.91
N LEU A 22 14.46 27.32 -18.12
CA LEU A 22 14.44 25.90 -17.78
C LEU A 22 13.68 25.04 -18.82
N LEU A 23 13.05 25.66 -19.83
CA LEU A 23 12.24 24.98 -20.84
C LEU A 23 12.95 24.78 -22.19
N SER A 24 14.21 25.21 -22.31
CA SER A 24 15.02 25.02 -23.51
C SER A 24 16.36 24.36 -23.17
N GLY A 25 16.30 23.25 -22.44
CA GLY A 25 17.39 22.27 -22.41
C GLY A 25 17.32 21.38 -23.65
N PRO A 26 18.45 20.95 -24.25
CA PRO A 26 18.46 20.06 -25.39
C PRO A 26 17.70 18.78 -25.05
N VAL A 27 16.71 18.45 -25.88
CA VAL A 27 15.99 17.18 -25.88
C VAL A 27 17.03 16.11 -26.21
N CYS A 28 17.59 15.49 -25.16
CA CYS A 28 18.29 14.23 -25.32
C CYS A 28 17.29 13.19 -25.84
N PRO A 29 17.67 12.38 -26.84
CA PRO A 29 16.79 11.36 -27.40
C PRO A 29 16.31 10.43 -26.29
N SER A 30 14.99 10.28 -26.23
CA SER A 30 14.26 9.38 -25.35
C SER A 30 14.67 7.94 -25.62
N ASP A 31 15.59 7.42 -24.81
CA ASP A 31 15.76 6.00 -24.53
C ASP A 31 16.02 5.85 -23.02
N LEU A 32 14.98 6.15 -22.24
CA LEU A 32 14.89 5.71 -20.87
C LEU A 32 13.78 4.68 -20.82
N ASP A 33 14.21 3.42 -20.81
CA ASP A 33 13.47 2.25 -20.37
C ASP A 33 13.00 2.48 -18.91
N SER A 34 11.95 3.29 -18.78
CA SER A 34 11.25 3.59 -17.53
C SER A 34 10.27 2.46 -17.24
N SER A 35 10.72 1.21 -17.31
CA SER A 35 9.87 0.07 -17.02
C SER A 35 9.94 -0.24 -15.52
N VAL A 36 8.99 0.31 -14.77
CA VAL A 36 8.63 -0.24 -13.45
C VAL A 36 8.26 -1.70 -13.65
N PRO A 37 8.81 -2.66 -12.86
CA PRO A 37 8.45 -4.06 -13.00
C PRO A 37 6.94 -4.27 -12.89
N PRO A 38 6.36 -5.15 -13.71
CA PRO A 38 4.92 -5.35 -13.75
C PRO A 38 4.40 -5.96 -12.43
N GLU A 39 3.09 -5.89 -12.25
CA GLU A 39 2.40 -6.30 -11.03
C GLU A 39 2.39 -7.81 -10.82
N PRO A 40 2.77 -8.33 -9.63
CA PRO A 40 2.71 -9.75 -9.34
C PRO A 40 1.29 -10.24 -8.99
N SER A 41 1.06 -11.53 -9.10
CA SER A 41 -0.16 -12.19 -8.61
C SER A 41 0.10 -12.91 -7.28
N LEU A 42 -0.87 -12.85 -6.36
CA LEU A 42 -0.84 -13.56 -5.09
C LEU A 42 -2.00 -14.56 -5.05
N THR A 43 -1.68 -15.83 -4.85
CA THR A 43 -2.68 -16.91 -4.84
C THR A 43 -2.48 -17.84 -3.64
N LEU A 44 -3.57 -18.40 -3.13
CA LEU A 44 -3.56 -19.43 -2.10
C LEU A 44 -3.20 -20.79 -2.72
N GLU A 45 -2.11 -21.43 -2.29
CA GLU A 45 -1.85 -22.85 -2.57
C GLU A 45 -2.53 -23.68 -1.46
N THR A 46 -3.53 -24.48 -1.83
CA THR A 46 -4.36 -25.23 -0.88
C THR A 46 -3.50 -26.15 0.00
N PRO A 47 -3.59 -26.04 1.33
CA PRO A 47 -3.01 -27.04 2.22
C PRO A 47 -3.82 -28.34 2.10
N GLN A 48 -3.13 -29.46 1.99
CA GLN A 48 -3.70 -30.75 2.36
C GLN A 48 -4.23 -30.64 3.81
N ALA A 49 -5.35 -31.28 4.15
CA ALA A 49 -5.97 -31.14 5.48
C ALA A 49 -4.94 -31.22 6.62
N GLY A 50 -4.85 -30.17 7.45
CA GLY A 50 -3.88 -30.05 8.54
C GLY A 50 -2.49 -29.50 8.18
N ALA A 51 -2.23 -29.17 6.91
CA ALA A 51 -1.01 -28.51 6.48
C ALA A 51 -1.08 -26.97 6.68
N PRO A 52 0.07 -26.28 6.83
CA PRO A 52 0.07 -24.83 6.97
C PRO A 52 -0.36 -24.16 5.67
N VAL A 53 -0.99 -22.99 5.78
CA VAL A 53 -1.44 -22.20 4.62
C VAL A 53 -0.24 -21.66 3.85
N ILE A 54 -0.19 -21.90 2.54
CA ILE A 54 0.89 -21.46 1.67
C ILE A 54 0.36 -20.40 0.70
N LEU A 55 1.00 -19.23 0.67
CA LEU A 55 0.73 -18.16 -0.27
C LEU A 55 1.80 -18.12 -1.36
N LEU A 56 1.40 -18.23 -2.62
CA LEU A 56 2.28 -18.16 -3.78
C LEU A 56 2.23 -16.75 -4.37
N CYS A 57 3.35 -16.04 -4.30
CA CYS A 57 3.55 -14.78 -5.00
C CYS A 57 4.30 -15.05 -6.31
N ARG A 58 3.76 -14.60 -7.44
CA ARG A 58 4.31 -14.87 -8.78
C ARG A 58 4.53 -13.59 -9.58
N ALA A 59 5.74 -13.43 -10.11
CA ALA A 59 6.06 -12.41 -11.09
C ALA A 59 5.38 -12.74 -12.44
N PRO A 60 4.97 -11.72 -13.22
CA PRO A 60 4.36 -11.91 -14.54
C PRO A 60 5.23 -12.71 -15.51
N GLU A 61 4.61 -13.29 -16.54
CA GLU A 61 5.33 -14.06 -17.56
C GLU A 61 6.45 -13.21 -18.21
N GLY A 62 7.62 -13.83 -18.40
CA GLY A 62 8.82 -13.16 -18.90
C GLY A 62 9.54 -12.28 -17.88
N HIS A 63 9.04 -12.20 -16.64
CA HIS A 63 9.65 -11.44 -15.56
C HIS A 63 10.02 -12.36 -14.39
N SER A 64 10.97 -11.90 -13.60
CA SER A 64 11.52 -12.65 -12.49
C SER A 64 11.96 -11.70 -11.38
N GLY A 65 12.00 -12.24 -10.16
CA GLY A 65 12.42 -11.52 -8.97
C GLY A 65 13.60 -12.20 -8.29
N VAL A 66 14.43 -11.40 -7.62
CA VAL A 66 15.48 -11.86 -6.70
C VAL A 66 15.08 -11.69 -5.25
N LEU A 67 14.04 -10.90 -4.96
CA LEU A 67 13.47 -10.70 -3.64
C LEU A 67 11.96 -10.59 -3.77
N PHE A 68 11.24 -11.36 -2.98
CA PHE A 68 9.79 -11.28 -2.84
C PHE A 68 9.47 -10.93 -1.39
N GLU A 69 8.52 -10.03 -1.19
CA GLU A 69 8.09 -9.57 0.14
C GLU A 69 6.59 -9.79 0.27
N LEU A 70 6.17 -10.41 1.37
CA LEU A 70 4.77 -10.61 1.72
C LEU A 70 4.37 -9.63 2.82
N TYR A 71 3.24 -8.99 2.63
CA TYR A 71 2.66 -8.03 3.55
C TYR A 71 1.29 -8.51 4.01
N ARG A 72 1.04 -8.37 5.32
CA ARG A 72 -0.29 -8.44 5.91
C ARG A 72 -0.73 -7.01 6.21
N GLU A 73 -1.79 -6.57 5.56
CA GLU A 73 -2.27 -5.19 5.51
C GLU A 73 -1.16 -4.20 5.10
N ARG A 74 -0.45 -3.63 6.09
CA ARG A 74 0.65 -2.67 5.88
C ARG A 74 1.95 -3.12 6.54
N LYS A 75 1.98 -4.30 7.13
CA LYS A 75 3.12 -4.85 7.85
C LYS A 75 3.74 -5.96 7.02
N MET A 76 5.03 -5.83 6.72
CA MET A 76 5.79 -6.92 6.12
C MET A 76 5.82 -8.09 7.12
N VAL A 77 5.33 -9.24 6.70
CA VAL A 77 5.27 -10.45 7.53
C VAL A 77 6.37 -11.44 7.18
N ASP A 78 6.80 -11.48 5.92
CA ASP A 78 7.88 -12.36 5.48
C ASP A 78 8.57 -11.81 4.21
N SER A 79 9.78 -12.29 3.94
CA SER A 79 10.55 -11.95 2.75
C SER A 79 11.45 -13.11 2.31
N MET A 80 11.50 -13.39 1.01
CA MET A 80 12.32 -14.44 0.42
C MET A 80 13.28 -13.87 -0.62
N ARG A 81 14.58 -14.07 -0.40
CA ARG A 81 15.63 -13.66 -1.33
C ARG A 81 16.25 -14.87 -2.01
N PHE A 82 16.37 -14.79 -3.33
CA PHE A 82 16.95 -15.83 -4.17
C PHE A 82 18.30 -15.38 -4.72
N GLN A 83 19.23 -16.32 -4.88
CA GLN A 83 20.54 -16.03 -5.48
C GLN A 83 20.44 -15.81 -7.01
N GLN A 84 19.45 -16.44 -7.62
CA GLN A 84 19.12 -16.33 -9.03
C GLN A 84 17.69 -15.80 -9.17
N GLU A 85 17.41 -15.19 -10.30
CA GLU A 85 16.06 -14.76 -10.65
C GLU A 85 15.09 -15.95 -10.67
N THR A 86 13.97 -15.83 -9.96
CA THR A 86 12.89 -16.81 -9.93
C THR A 86 11.58 -16.16 -10.30
N GLU A 87 10.67 -16.93 -10.89
CA GLU A 87 9.33 -16.45 -11.24
C GLU A 87 8.41 -16.35 -10.01
N ASN A 88 8.71 -17.06 -8.93
CA ASN A 88 7.79 -17.23 -7.82
C ASN A 88 8.45 -17.45 -6.45
N ALA A 89 7.70 -17.12 -5.40
CA ALA A 89 8.04 -17.33 -4.00
C ALA A 89 6.84 -17.89 -3.23
N ARG A 90 7.10 -18.82 -2.30
CA ARG A 90 6.08 -19.50 -1.49
C ARG A 90 6.23 -19.13 -0.04
N PHE A 91 5.25 -18.42 0.52
CA PHE A 91 5.24 -17.98 1.90
C PHE A 91 4.33 -18.87 2.74
N THR A 92 4.80 -19.28 3.92
CA THR A 92 3.97 -20.06 4.85
C THR A 92 3.41 -19.13 5.92
N VAL A 93 2.08 -18.97 5.93
CA VAL A 93 1.39 -18.15 6.92
C VAL A 93 0.72 -19.04 7.96
N ARG A 94 0.71 -18.57 9.21
CA ARG A 94 0.09 -19.25 10.33
C ARG A 94 -0.86 -18.28 11.01
N GLU A 95 -1.94 -18.81 11.55
CA GLU A 95 -2.84 -18.06 12.42
C GLU A 95 -2.05 -17.47 13.59
N GLU A 96 -2.05 -16.14 13.71
CA GLU A 96 -1.34 -15.42 14.76
C GLU A 96 -2.36 -14.91 15.80
N GLY A 97 -2.66 -15.76 16.78
CA GLY A 97 -3.60 -15.46 17.87
C GLY A 97 -5.02 -15.91 17.53
N GLY A 98 -5.59 -16.79 18.38
CA GLY A 98 -6.87 -17.48 18.15
C GLY A 98 -8.10 -16.59 18.27
N GLY A 99 -8.20 -15.58 17.40
CA GLY A 99 -9.36 -14.74 17.22
C GLY A 99 -9.90 -14.87 15.80
N ASP A 100 -11.23 -14.75 15.68
CA ASP A 100 -11.92 -14.68 14.40
C ASP A 100 -11.49 -13.41 13.66
N SER A 101 -10.56 -13.54 12.72
CA SER A 101 -9.94 -12.38 12.07
C SER A 101 -9.80 -12.58 10.58
N ARG A 102 -10.33 -11.60 9.84
CA ARG A 102 -10.20 -11.44 8.40
C ARG A 102 -8.93 -10.65 8.13
N GLU A 103 -7.95 -11.28 7.50
CA GLU A 103 -6.64 -10.72 7.22
C GLU A 103 -6.45 -10.53 5.71
N LEU A 104 -5.94 -9.36 5.32
CA LEU A 104 -5.63 -9.04 3.93
C LEU A 104 -4.13 -9.17 3.67
N TYR A 105 -3.79 -9.90 2.62
CA TYR A 105 -2.42 -10.15 2.19
C TYR A 105 -2.17 -9.57 0.80
N CYS A 106 -0.98 -9.03 0.60
CA CYS A 106 -0.48 -8.64 -0.71
C CYS A 106 1.03 -8.93 -0.79
N CYS A 107 1.55 -9.05 -2.00
CA CYS A 107 2.98 -9.26 -2.21
C CYS A 107 3.55 -8.28 -3.22
N MET A 108 4.88 -8.14 -3.19
CA MET A 108 5.65 -7.44 -4.22
C MET A 108 6.97 -8.14 -4.45
N TYR A 109 7.63 -7.84 -5.56
CA TYR A 109 8.96 -8.36 -5.85
C TYR A 109 9.92 -7.26 -6.32
N HIS A 110 11.21 -7.59 -6.22
CA HIS A 110 12.29 -6.81 -6.78
C HIS A 110 13.01 -7.62 -7.84
N ASP A 111 13.29 -7.00 -8.98
CA ASP A 111 14.10 -7.62 -10.05
C ASP A 111 15.61 -7.57 -9.72
N ARG A 112 16.47 -8.14 -10.59
CA ARG A 112 17.94 -8.06 -10.42
C ARG A 112 18.50 -6.64 -10.34
N HIS A 113 17.80 -5.68 -10.93
CA HIS A 113 18.16 -4.26 -10.91
C HIS A 113 17.65 -3.55 -9.65
N ARG A 114 17.07 -4.31 -8.70
CA ARG A 114 16.46 -3.84 -7.45
C ARG A 114 15.28 -2.88 -7.67
N ARG A 115 14.72 -2.85 -8.88
CA ARG A 115 13.49 -2.13 -9.17
C ARG A 115 12.35 -2.88 -8.50
N ARG A 116 11.42 -2.13 -7.91
CA ARG A 116 10.31 -2.67 -7.11
C ARG A 116 9.05 -2.70 -7.97
N SER A 117 8.34 -3.82 -7.97
CA SER A 117 7.01 -3.92 -8.55
C SER A 117 5.98 -3.13 -7.73
N VAL A 118 4.81 -2.86 -8.30
CA VAL A 118 3.64 -2.52 -7.47
C VAL A 118 3.21 -3.73 -6.64
N PHE A 119 2.32 -3.50 -5.65
CA PHE A 119 1.70 -4.58 -4.87
C PHE A 119 0.72 -5.36 -5.73
N SER A 120 0.59 -6.66 -5.45
CA SER A 120 -0.42 -7.52 -6.07
C SER A 120 -1.85 -7.03 -5.81
N SER A 121 -2.67 -7.01 -6.85
CA SER A 121 -4.11 -6.75 -6.83
C SER A 121 -4.87 -7.90 -7.50
N PRO A 122 -6.01 -8.33 -6.94
CA PRO A 122 -6.58 -7.88 -5.67
C PRO A 122 -5.77 -8.35 -4.45
N TYR A 123 -6.03 -7.75 -3.29
CA TYR A 123 -5.52 -8.26 -2.01
C TYR A 123 -6.17 -9.62 -1.74
N LEU A 124 -5.36 -10.60 -1.33
CA LEU A 124 -5.83 -11.92 -0.96
C LEU A 124 -6.37 -11.89 0.47
N GLU A 125 -7.57 -12.40 0.67
CA GLU A 125 -8.23 -12.38 1.96
C GLU A 125 -8.24 -13.78 2.59
N LEU A 126 -7.83 -13.86 3.86
CA LEU A 126 -7.87 -15.08 4.67
C LEU A 126 -8.74 -14.85 5.90
N GLU A 127 -9.63 -15.78 6.20
CA GLU A 127 -10.46 -15.78 7.41
C GLU A 127 -9.99 -16.89 8.37
N TRP A 128 -9.51 -16.51 9.55
CA TRP A 128 -9.08 -17.47 10.58
C TRP A 128 -10.16 -17.62 11.64
N GLY A 129 -10.51 -18.85 12.05
CA GLY A 129 -11.48 -19.07 13.14
C GLY A 129 -12.30 -20.38 13.05
N PRO A 130 -13.14 -20.70 14.06
CA PRO A 130 -14.02 -21.88 14.08
C PRO A 130 -15.20 -21.81 13.10
N GLY A 131 -15.36 -20.68 12.39
CA GLY A 131 -16.22 -20.52 11.21
C GLY A 131 -15.44 -20.39 9.91
N ALA A 132 -14.10 -20.48 9.95
CA ALA A 132 -13.26 -20.51 8.77
C ALA A 132 -13.66 -21.75 7.97
N ARG A 133 -14.35 -21.46 6.86
CA ARG A 133 -14.63 -22.34 5.75
C ARG A 133 -13.46 -23.31 5.59
N ASP A 134 -13.71 -24.61 5.76
CA ASP A 134 -12.68 -25.65 5.75
C ASP A 134 -11.83 -25.48 4.47
N TRP A 135 -10.62 -24.96 4.62
CA TRP A 135 -9.80 -24.49 3.49
C TRP A 135 -9.41 -25.64 2.56
N ALA A 136 -9.51 -26.89 3.05
CA ALA A 136 -9.36 -28.10 2.25
C ALA A 136 -10.53 -28.34 1.27
N ASP A 137 -11.71 -27.75 1.53
CA ASP A 137 -12.94 -27.93 0.78
C ASP A 137 -13.26 -26.79 -0.20
N LEU A 138 -12.51 -25.68 -0.15
CA LEU A 138 -12.73 -24.54 -1.03
C LEU A 138 -11.70 -24.40 -2.12
N LEU A 139 -12.21 -24.37 -3.35
CA LEU A 139 -11.43 -24.06 -4.54
C LEU A 139 -11.40 -22.54 -4.72
N PRO A 140 -10.22 -21.91 -4.84
CA PRO A 140 -10.11 -20.45 -5.03
C PRO A 140 -10.77 -20.01 -6.33
N ALA A 141 -11.22 -18.75 -6.40
CA ALA A 141 -11.79 -18.20 -7.62
C ALA A 141 -10.75 -18.15 -8.76
N PRO A 142 -11.11 -18.50 -10.00
CA PRO A 142 -10.20 -18.43 -11.14
C PRO A 142 -9.98 -17.00 -11.62
N LEU A 143 -8.89 -16.79 -12.35
CA LEU A 143 -8.57 -15.54 -13.02
C LEU A 143 -9.04 -15.59 -14.48
N LEU A 144 -9.86 -14.62 -14.89
CA LEU A 144 -10.33 -14.46 -16.27
C LEU A 144 -9.67 -13.23 -16.89
N SER A 145 -9.01 -13.40 -18.03
CA SER A 145 -8.31 -12.32 -18.76
C SER A 145 -8.56 -12.39 -20.25
N GLU A 146 -8.54 -11.23 -20.92
CA GLU A 146 -8.59 -11.11 -22.38
C GLU A 146 -7.19 -11.33 -22.96
N LEU A 147 -7.02 -12.31 -23.85
CA LEU A 147 -5.71 -12.67 -24.41
C LEU A 147 -5.44 -11.97 -25.75
N ALA A 148 -6.42 -11.99 -26.66
CA ALA A 148 -6.28 -11.41 -27.99
C ALA A 148 -7.64 -11.11 -28.61
N LEU A 149 -7.65 -10.06 -29.43
CA LEU A 149 -8.68 -9.78 -30.43
C LEU A 149 -8.06 -10.12 -31.78
N ASP A 150 -8.62 -11.08 -32.52
CA ASP A 150 -8.16 -11.30 -33.90
C ASP A 150 -8.83 -10.26 -34.81
N PRO A 151 -8.08 -9.30 -35.39
CA PRO A 151 -8.63 -8.29 -36.28
C PRO A 151 -9.13 -8.86 -37.62
N GLY A 152 -8.77 -10.11 -37.96
CA GLY A 152 -9.19 -10.77 -39.20
C GLY A 152 -10.46 -11.61 -39.07
N ASP A 153 -10.71 -12.20 -37.90
CA ASP A 153 -11.72 -13.26 -37.73
C ASP A 153 -12.88 -12.92 -36.77
N GLU A 154 -12.96 -11.66 -36.28
CA GLU A 154 -14.06 -11.24 -35.39
C GLU A 154 -14.20 -12.21 -34.19
N GLU A 155 -13.08 -12.71 -33.64
CA GLU A 155 -13.06 -13.67 -32.54
C GLU A 155 -12.26 -13.10 -31.35
N VAL A 156 -12.88 -13.15 -30.16
CA VAL A 156 -12.24 -12.77 -28.90
C VAL A 156 -11.82 -14.03 -28.16
N ILE A 157 -10.56 -14.08 -27.72
CA ILE A 157 -10.04 -15.21 -26.96
C ILE A 157 -9.93 -14.80 -25.48
N LEU A 158 -10.74 -15.46 -24.65
CA LEU A 158 -10.66 -15.34 -23.19
C LEU A 158 -9.85 -16.48 -22.61
N GLU A 159 -8.91 -16.15 -21.74
CA GLU A 159 -8.11 -17.13 -21.00
C GLU A 159 -8.59 -17.19 -19.55
N CYS A 160 -8.95 -18.39 -19.09
CA CYS A 160 -9.33 -18.63 -17.71
C CYS A 160 -8.33 -19.56 -17.02
N LYS A 161 -7.70 -19.07 -15.96
CA LYS A 161 -6.68 -19.77 -15.17
C LYS A 161 -7.24 -20.15 -13.80
N GLY A 162 -7.29 -21.45 -13.53
CA GLY A 162 -7.57 -22.02 -12.21
C GLY A 162 -6.29 -22.39 -11.48
N LEU A 163 -6.44 -22.99 -10.30
CA LEU A 163 -5.30 -23.34 -9.45
C LEU A 163 -4.43 -24.45 -10.07
N GLN A 164 -3.10 -24.27 -10.05
CA GLN A 164 -2.15 -25.21 -10.67
C GLN A 164 -2.16 -26.62 -10.07
N SER A 165 -2.57 -26.75 -8.82
CA SER A 165 -2.72 -28.04 -8.13
C SER A 165 -3.77 -28.94 -8.76
N TYR A 166 -4.62 -28.41 -9.64
CA TYR A 166 -5.69 -29.15 -10.30
C TYR A 166 -5.61 -29.06 -11.83
N PRO A 167 -4.61 -29.70 -12.45
CA PRO A 167 -4.58 -29.82 -13.89
C PRO A 167 -5.74 -30.70 -14.38
N GLY A 168 -6.18 -30.51 -15.63
CA GLY A 168 -7.30 -31.28 -16.16
C GLY A 168 -8.69 -30.88 -15.64
N ALA A 169 -8.78 -29.80 -14.84
CA ALA A 169 -10.04 -29.28 -14.33
C ALA A 169 -11.03 -28.92 -15.46
N GLU A 170 -12.32 -29.00 -15.15
CA GLU A 170 -13.38 -28.53 -16.05
C GLU A 170 -13.68 -27.06 -15.74
N PHE A 171 -13.60 -26.22 -16.77
CA PHE A 171 -13.83 -24.79 -16.71
C PHE A 171 -15.11 -24.43 -17.45
N THR A 172 -15.86 -23.50 -16.87
CA THR A 172 -17.15 -23.06 -17.37
C THR A 172 -17.21 -21.54 -17.43
N LEU A 173 -17.63 -21.01 -18.57
CA LEU A 173 -17.81 -19.58 -18.79
C LEU A 173 -19.30 -19.22 -18.66
N PHE A 174 -19.58 -18.09 -18.02
CA PHE A 174 -20.92 -17.57 -17.76
C PHE A 174 -21.00 -16.10 -18.16
N HIS A 175 -22.21 -15.63 -18.45
CA HIS A 175 -22.53 -14.21 -18.33
C HIS A 175 -22.74 -13.83 -16.87
N LEU A 176 -22.42 -12.60 -16.51
CA LEU A 176 -22.62 -12.05 -15.17
C LEU A 176 -24.09 -12.23 -14.73
N GLY A 177 -24.30 -12.88 -13.59
CA GLY A 177 -25.63 -13.14 -13.04
C GLY A 177 -26.40 -14.30 -13.67
N SER A 178 -25.92 -14.89 -14.77
CA SER A 178 -26.53 -16.08 -15.37
C SER A 178 -26.20 -17.34 -14.57
N THR A 179 -27.14 -18.27 -14.39
CA THR A 179 -26.87 -19.63 -13.91
C THR A 179 -26.50 -20.58 -15.04
N ASP A 180 -26.90 -20.25 -16.26
CA ASP A 180 -26.70 -21.11 -17.42
C ASP A 180 -25.29 -20.91 -17.99
N PRO A 181 -24.55 -22.00 -18.21
CA PRO A 181 -23.20 -21.94 -18.76
C PRO A 181 -23.25 -21.56 -20.23
N LEU A 182 -22.44 -20.58 -20.62
CA LEU A 182 -22.25 -20.21 -22.01
C LEU A 182 -21.45 -21.28 -22.75
N THR A 183 -20.39 -21.78 -22.12
CA THR A 183 -19.54 -22.83 -22.67
C THR A 183 -18.76 -23.54 -21.56
N VAL A 184 -18.41 -24.81 -21.79
CA VAL A 184 -17.67 -25.67 -20.87
C VAL A 184 -16.47 -26.26 -21.62
N ARG A 185 -15.29 -26.23 -21.00
CA ARG A 185 -14.05 -26.82 -21.55
C ARG A 185 -13.21 -27.49 -20.48
N HIS A 186 -12.54 -28.57 -20.86
CA HIS A 186 -11.56 -29.21 -19.99
C HIS A 186 -10.17 -28.66 -20.26
N ALA A 187 -9.43 -28.40 -19.19
CA ALA A 187 -8.02 -28.10 -19.32
C ALA A 187 -7.24 -29.38 -19.72
N PRO A 188 -6.08 -29.24 -20.37
CA PRO A 188 -5.17 -30.36 -20.57
C PRO A 188 -4.76 -31.00 -19.24
N ALA A 189 -4.47 -32.29 -19.23
CA ALA A 189 -4.04 -33.03 -18.02
C ALA A 189 -2.76 -32.50 -17.36
N THR A 190 -2.05 -31.57 -18.00
CA THR A 190 -0.79 -30.96 -17.53
C THR A 190 -0.93 -29.49 -17.15
N ARG A 191 -2.11 -28.87 -17.33
CA ARG A 191 -2.30 -27.43 -17.11
C ARG A 191 -3.65 -27.14 -16.46
N SER A 192 -3.72 -26.03 -15.74
CA SER A 192 -4.95 -25.51 -15.10
C SER A 192 -5.48 -24.27 -15.84
N VAL A 193 -5.43 -24.27 -17.17
CA VAL A 193 -5.85 -23.13 -18.01
C VAL A 193 -6.63 -23.61 -19.22
N VAL A 194 -7.67 -22.85 -19.58
CA VAL A 194 -8.44 -23.03 -20.82
C VAL A 194 -8.56 -21.71 -21.57
N ARG A 195 -8.84 -21.82 -22.87
CA ARG A 195 -9.16 -20.70 -23.74
C ARG A 195 -10.56 -20.85 -24.30
N PHE A 196 -11.34 -19.79 -24.18
CA PHE A 196 -12.68 -19.69 -24.74
C PHE A 196 -12.66 -18.76 -25.93
N HIS A 197 -13.28 -19.21 -27.01
CA HIS A 197 -13.36 -18.52 -28.27
C HIS A 197 -14.78 -17.95 -28.42
N LEU A 198 -14.90 -16.63 -28.52
CA LEU A 198 -16.18 -15.92 -28.58
C LEU A 198 -16.32 -15.19 -29.91
N SER A 199 -17.44 -15.40 -30.60
CA SER A 199 -17.73 -14.71 -31.86
C SER A 199 -18.28 -13.29 -31.60
N VAL A 200 -17.65 -12.28 -32.19
CA VAL A 200 -17.97 -10.85 -32.04
C VAL A 200 -19.32 -10.46 -32.66
N ARG A 201 -19.86 -11.27 -33.58
CA ARG A 201 -21.16 -11.01 -34.24
C ARG A 201 -22.35 -10.94 -33.30
N GLN A 202 -22.22 -11.43 -32.06
CA GLN A 202 -23.20 -11.23 -31.01
C GLN A 202 -22.54 -10.40 -29.90
N PRO A 203 -22.54 -9.05 -30.01
CA PRO A 203 -22.08 -8.20 -28.92
C PRO A 203 -23.03 -8.40 -27.74
N HIS A 204 -22.60 -9.20 -26.77
CA HIS A 204 -23.29 -9.32 -25.51
C HIS A 204 -22.77 -8.18 -24.62
N PRO A 205 -23.62 -7.20 -24.24
CA PRO A 205 -23.20 -6.11 -23.38
C PRO A 205 -22.91 -6.56 -21.94
N THR A 206 -23.11 -7.84 -21.64
CA THR A 206 -23.00 -8.41 -20.29
C THR A 206 -21.58 -8.90 -20.02
N PRO A 207 -20.98 -8.52 -18.87
CA PRO A 207 -19.65 -9.00 -18.48
C PRO A 207 -19.61 -10.52 -18.37
N TYR A 208 -18.42 -11.09 -18.52
CA TYR A 208 -18.16 -12.53 -18.44
C TYR A 208 -17.56 -12.93 -17.11
N GLN A 209 -17.87 -14.14 -16.64
CA GLN A 209 -17.24 -14.76 -15.48
C GLN A 209 -16.88 -16.20 -15.79
N CYS A 210 -15.79 -16.68 -15.19
CA CYS A 210 -15.36 -18.07 -15.30
C CYS A 210 -15.46 -18.78 -13.94
N GLN A 211 -15.68 -20.08 -13.97
CA GLN A 211 -15.65 -20.97 -12.81
C GLN A 211 -14.89 -22.23 -13.22
N TYR A 212 -14.28 -22.94 -12.28
CA TYR A 212 -13.76 -24.28 -12.55
C TYR A 212 -14.25 -25.28 -11.51
N SER A 213 -14.12 -26.55 -11.87
CA SER A 213 -14.51 -27.65 -11.02
C SER A 213 -13.59 -28.82 -11.21
N VAL A 214 -13.37 -29.55 -10.11
CA VAL A 214 -12.42 -30.65 -10.04
C VAL A 214 -13.04 -31.83 -9.32
N LEU A 215 -12.58 -33.02 -9.67
CA LEU A 215 -12.92 -34.25 -8.98
C LEU A 215 -11.93 -34.44 -7.84
N LEU A 216 -12.39 -34.30 -6.60
CA LEU A 216 -11.60 -34.55 -5.40
C LEU A 216 -12.15 -35.79 -4.71
N GLY A 217 -11.55 -36.95 -5.01
CA GLY A 217 -12.09 -38.23 -4.59
C GLY A 217 -13.40 -38.53 -5.34
N PRO A 218 -14.50 -38.89 -4.65
CA PRO A 218 -15.79 -39.16 -5.30
C PRO A 218 -16.57 -37.87 -5.61
N ASP A 219 -16.22 -36.76 -4.96
CA ASP A 219 -17.02 -35.54 -5.00
C ASP A 219 -16.46 -34.56 -6.02
N ARG A 220 -17.39 -33.95 -6.77
CA ARG A 220 -17.08 -32.84 -7.66
C ARG A 220 -17.21 -31.53 -6.89
N LYS A 221 -16.10 -30.83 -6.71
CA LYS A 221 -16.06 -29.52 -6.04
C LYS A 221 -16.00 -28.42 -7.09
N GLN A 222 -16.62 -27.27 -6.80
CA GLN A 222 -16.67 -26.11 -7.67
C GLN A 222 -16.03 -24.89 -7.00
N SER A 223 -15.28 -24.11 -7.78
CA SER A 223 -14.74 -22.83 -7.32
C SER A 223 -15.83 -21.78 -7.22
N GLU A 224 -15.53 -20.66 -6.57
CA GLU A 224 -16.30 -19.43 -6.80
C GLU A 224 -16.08 -18.91 -8.23
N ARG A 225 -16.93 -17.95 -8.66
CA ARG A 225 -16.80 -17.31 -9.97
C ARG A 225 -15.69 -16.26 -9.94
N SER A 226 -15.02 -16.08 -11.08
CA SER A 226 -14.03 -15.03 -11.28
C SER A 226 -14.65 -13.65 -11.15
N HIS A 227 -13.79 -12.64 -11.01
CA HIS A 227 -14.19 -11.26 -11.28
C HIS A 227 -14.75 -11.13 -12.71
N ALA A 228 -15.71 -10.20 -12.83
CA ALA A 228 -16.39 -9.93 -14.08
C ALA A 228 -15.44 -9.21 -15.06
N LEU A 229 -15.35 -9.72 -16.28
CA LEU A 229 -14.56 -9.13 -17.36
C LEU A 229 -15.48 -8.49 -18.40
N THR A 230 -15.23 -7.23 -18.73
CA THR A 230 -15.93 -6.51 -19.80
C THR A 230 -15.02 -6.39 -21.00
N LEU A 231 -15.51 -6.80 -22.17
CA LEU A 231 -14.75 -6.73 -23.43
C LEU A 231 -14.76 -5.28 -23.93
N THR A 232 -13.59 -4.69 -24.14
CA THR A 232 -13.46 -3.24 -24.43
C THR A 232 -13.44 -2.94 -25.94
N GLY A 233 -13.61 -3.96 -26.81
CA GLY A 233 -13.35 -3.85 -28.25
C GLY A 233 -14.56 -3.78 -29.19
N LEU A 234 -15.81 -3.96 -28.74
CA LEU A 234 -16.96 -4.21 -29.64
C LEU A 234 -17.92 -3.04 -29.84
N THR A 235 -17.39 -1.82 -29.92
CA THR A 235 -18.18 -0.68 -30.41
C THR A 235 -18.15 -0.67 -31.93
N GLY A 236 -18.92 -1.57 -32.53
CA GLY A 236 -19.12 -1.61 -33.97
C GLY A 236 -19.75 -0.31 -34.48
N THR A 237 -18.98 0.44 -35.24
CA THR A 237 -19.49 1.36 -36.26
C THR A 237 -20.42 0.58 -37.21
N ASN A 238 -21.70 0.97 -37.32
CA ASN A 238 -22.41 1.18 -38.60
C ASN A 238 -23.95 1.41 -38.42
N LEU A 239 -24.40 2.56 -38.97
CA LEU A 239 -25.69 2.93 -39.58
C LEU A 239 -27.01 2.55 -38.84
N MET A 240 -27.98 3.44 -38.61
CA MET A 240 -28.62 4.36 -39.58
C MET A 240 -29.63 5.27 -38.85
N THR A 241 -29.59 6.60 -39.03
CA THR A 241 -30.80 7.41 -39.31
C THR A 241 -30.36 8.73 -39.95
N ASP A 242 -30.94 8.95 -41.12
CA ASP A 242 -30.78 10.02 -42.08
C ASP A 242 -31.18 11.40 -41.54
N VAL A 243 -30.24 12.36 -41.51
CA VAL A 243 -30.54 13.81 -41.55
C VAL A 243 -29.42 14.52 -42.32
N ALA A 244 -29.73 14.86 -43.58
CA ALA A 244 -29.25 15.95 -44.44
C ALA A 244 -27.76 16.43 -44.37
N PRO A 245 -27.09 16.62 -45.52
CA PRO A 245 -25.69 17.04 -45.57
C PRO A 245 -25.54 18.52 -45.14
N ARG A 246 -24.86 18.74 -44.01
CA ARG A 246 -24.39 20.06 -43.56
C ARG A 246 -23.01 20.34 -44.17
N PRO A 247 -22.75 21.54 -44.72
CA PRO A 247 -21.48 21.83 -45.40
C PRO A 247 -20.28 21.75 -44.44
N PRO A 248 -19.08 21.45 -44.95
CA PRO A 248 -17.88 21.27 -44.12
C PRO A 248 -17.50 22.59 -43.43
N PRO A 249 -17.17 22.56 -42.12
CA PRO A 249 -16.64 23.73 -41.44
C PRO A 249 -15.24 24.07 -41.98
N PRO A 250 -14.91 25.37 -42.10
CA PRO A 250 -13.60 25.81 -42.57
C PRO A 250 -12.50 25.33 -41.63
N SER A 251 -11.45 24.80 -42.25
CA SER A 251 -10.16 24.50 -41.66
C SER A 251 -9.59 25.71 -40.91
N GLY A 252 -9.11 25.46 -39.69
CA GLY A 252 -8.07 26.30 -39.08
C GLY A 252 -8.48 27.29 -37.98
N ALA A 253 -9.55 27.05 -37.22
CA ALA A 253 -9.81 27.84 -36.00
C ALA A 253 -9.38 27.03 -34.75
N PRO A 254 -8.44 27.52 -33.92
CA PRO A 254 -8.04 26.84 -32.70
C PRO A 254 -9.20 26.78 -31.70
N ASP A 255 -9.37 25.64 -31.03
CA ASP A 255 -10.40 25.41 -30.02
C ASP A 255 -10.14 26.24 -28.74
N TRP A 256 -10.48 27.53 -28.82
CA TRP A 256 -10.45 28.50 -27.71
C TRP A 256 -11.11 28.01 -26.40
N PRO A 257 -12.21 27.22 -26.40
CA PRO A 257 -12.87 26.82 -25.14
C PRO A 257 -12.01 25.90 -24.27
N LEU A 258 -11.24 24.98 -24.88
CA LEU A 258 -10.36 24.05 -24.14
C LEU A 258 -9.17 24.78 -23.52
N ILE A 259 -8.62 25.76 -24.23
CA ILE A 259 -7.47 26.55 -23.77
C ILE A 259 -7.89 27.44 -22.59
N THR A 260 -9.08 28.04 -22.64
CA THR A 260 -9.61 28.84 -21.51
C THR A 260 -9.92 27.99 -20.27
N GLY A 261 -10.35 26.74 -20.44
CA GLY A 261 -10.60 25.82 -19.33
C GLY A 261 -9.32 25.37 -18.61
N CYS A 262 -8.26 25.05 -19.36
CA CYS A 262 -6.98 24.60 -18.79
C CYS A 262 -6.26 25.70 -17.99
N VAL A 263 -6.33 26.96 -18.45
CA VAL A 263 -5.71 28.09 -17.74
C VAL A 263 -6.40 28.36 -16.39
N SER A 264 -7.73 28.20 -16.32
CA SER A 264 -8.50 28.30 -15.08
C SER A 264 -8.10 27.23 -14.05
N ALA A 265 -8.03 25.96 -14.48
CA ALA A 265 -7.65 24.86 -13.59
C ALA A 265 -6.21 25.00 -13.07
N ALA A 266 -5.27 25.43 -13.91
CA ALA A 266 -3.89 25.68 -13.51
C ALA A 266 -3.78 26.82 -12.49
N LEU A 267 -4.53 27.92 -12.68
CA LEU A 267 -4.56 29.02 -11.72
C LEU A 267 -5.14 28.59 -10.37
N LEU A 268 -6.23 27.82 -10.37
CA LEU A 268 -6.80 27.28 -9.14
C LEU A 268 -5.84 26.34 -8.42
N PHE A 269 -5.15 25.46 -9.15
CA PHE A 269 -4.14 24.57 -8.59
C PHE A 269 -2.98 25.34 -7.94
N LEU A 270 -2.49 26.40 -8.58
CA LEU A 270 -1.45 27.27 -8.03
C LEU A 270 -1.91 28.00 -6.75
N VAL A 271 -3.15 28.47 -6.70
CA VAL A 271 -3.72 29.10 -5.50
C VAL A 271 -3.80 28.10 -4.34
N VAL A 272 -4.20 26.85 -4.59
CA VAL A 272 -4.23 25.79 -3.58
C VAL A 272 -2.82 25.46 -3.08
N LEU A 273 -1.84 25.31 -3.98
CA LEU A 273 -0.45 25.07 -3.60
C LEU A 273 0.13 26.21 -2.77
N ALA A 274 -0.13 27.47 -3.15
CA ALA A 274 0.29 28.62 -2.37
C ALA A 274 -0.34 28.63 -0.96
N GLY A 275 -1.64 28.31 -0.87
CA GLY A 275 -2.34 28.17 0.41
C GLY A 275 -1.72 27.10 1.32
N LEU A 276 -1.42 25.92 0.76
CA LEU A 276 -0.76 24.82 1.48
C LEU A 276 0.65 25.21 1.95
N ALA A 277 1.44 25.85 1.10
CA ALA A 277 2.77 26.34 1.45
C ALA A 277 2.73 27.35 2.61
N ILE A 278 1.78 28.30 2.58
CA ILE A 278 1.56 29.26 3.67
C ILE A 278 1.14 28.55 4.95
N ALA A 279 0.23 27.57 4.87
CA ALA A 279 -0.24 26.81 6.03
C ALA A 279 0.90 26.00 6.68
N LEU A 280 1.72 25.31 5.88
CA LEU A 280 2.90 24.59 6.34
C LEU A 280 3.91 25.55 6.99
N HIS A 281 4.20 26.67 6.35
CA HIS A 281 5.13 27.67 6.90
C HIS A 281 4.61 28.25 8.22
N ARG A 282 3.31 28.54 8.35
CA ARG A 282 2.69 28.96 9.62
C ARG A 282 2.79 27.89 10.69
N ARG A 283 2.56 26.60 10.35
CA ARG A 283 2.71 25.50 11.31
C ARG A 283 4.16 25.33 11.77
N VAL A 284 5.13 25.41 10.86
CA VAL A 284 6.56 25.34 11.20
C VAL A 284 6.96 26.51 12.10
N LYS A 285 6.53 27.74 11.79
CA LYS A 285 6.77 28.89 12.66
C LYS A 285 6.16 28.71 14.05
N ALA A 286 4.92 28.24 14.15
CA ALA A 286 4.27 27.98 15.43
C ALA A 286 4.99 26.87 16.23
N LEU A 287 5.52 25.84 15.57
CA LEU A 287 6.32 24.81 16.23
C LEU A 287 7.69 25.35 16.68
N ALA A 288 8.33 26.21 15.88
CA ALA A 288 9.60 26.83 16.23
C ALA A 288 9.47 27.77 17.44
N GLU A 289 8.41 28.59 17.49
CA GLU A 289 8.12 29.44 18.65
C GLU A 289 7.86 28.61 19.92
N LYS A 290 7.13 27.48 19.82
CA LYS A 290 6.93 26.56 20.94
C LYS A 290 8.24 25.92 21.42
N ARG A 291 9.18 25.62 20.52
CA ARG A 291 10.50 25.10 20.89
C ARG A 291 11.32 26.16 21.63
N LYS A 292 11.35 27.40 21.11
CA LYS A 292 12.06 28.52 21.75
C LYS A 292 11.56 28.76 23.18
N LYS A 293 10.24 28.77 23.41
CA LYS A 293 9.66 28.93 24.76
C LYS A 293 10.09 27.80 25.73
N ARG A 294 10.24 26.57 25.25
CA ARG A 294 10.71 25.44 26.09
C ARG A 294 12.18 25.59 26.46
N GLU A 295 13.00 26.13 25.56
CA GLU A 295 14.42 26.39 25.81
C GLU A 295 14.60 27.53 26.81
N GLU A 296 13.83 28.61 26.70
CA GLU A 296 13.82 29.70 27.69
C GLU A 296 13.44 29.19 29.08
N VAL A 297 12.41 28.35 29.21
CA VAL A 297 12.03 27.74 30.50
C VAL A 297 13.15 26.87 31.08
N ARG A 298 13.81 26.05 30.24
CA ARG A 298 14.94 25.22 30.69
C ARG A 298 16.13 26.07 31.13
N PHE A 299 16.40 27.16 30.43
CA PHE A 299 17.48 28.10 30.78
C PHE A 299 17.24 28.73 32.15
N TRP A 300 16.03 29.21 32.43
CA TRP A 300 15.67 29.75 33.75
C TRP A 300 15.71 28.70 34.86
N GLN A 301 15.27 27.46 34.60
CA GLN A 301 15.41 26.36 35.57
C GLN A 301 16.87 26.05 35.91
N HIS A 302 17.75 26.06 34.91
CA HIS A 302 19.18 25.81 35.12
C HIS A 302 19.86 26.94 35.93
N LEU A 303 19.54 28.20 35.61
CA LEU A 303 20.02 29.35 36.37
C LEU A 303 19.58 29.29 37.83
N HIS A 304 18.29 29.06 38.10
CA HIS A 304 17.81 28.94 39.47
C HIS A 304 18.46 27.79 40.21
N SER A 305 18.69 26.64 39.57
CA SER A 305 19.39 25.51 40.21
C SER A 305 20.81 25.84 40.70
N THR A 306 21.44 26.86 40.10
CA THR A 306 22.80 27.30 40.44
C THR A 306 22.79 28.31 41.61
N ASP A 307 21.75 29.14 41.74
CA ASP A 307 21.62 30.09 42.84
C ASP A 307 21.48 29.40 44.21
N HIS A 308 20.89 28.20 44.26
CA HIS A 308 20.78 27.42 45.51
C HIS A 308 22.14 26.97 46.06
N ILE A 309 23.18 26.91 45.20
CA ILE A 309 24.51 26.43 45.57
C ILE A 309 25.35 27.56 46.21
N LEU A 310 25.07 28.82 45.86
CA LEU A 310 25.79 29.97 46.42
C LEU A 310 25.31 30.36 47.82
N ASP A 311 24.07 30.03 48.19
CA ASP A 311 23.52 30.35 49.52
C ASP A 311 24.11 29.49 50.66
N LEU A 312 24.74 28.35 50.34
CA LEU A 312 25.40 27.49 51.33
C LEU A 312 26.87 27.87 51.62
N THR A 313 27.43 28.87 50.92
CA THR A 313 28.85 29.26 51.08
C THR A 313 29.06 30.56 51.85
N LEU A 314 28.01 31.31 52.19
CA LEU A 314 28.09 32.46 53.10
C LEU A 314 27.86 32.07 54.57
N ARG A 315 28.61 31.08 55.05
CA ARG A 315 28.87 30.92 56.50
C ARG A 315 30.14 31.71 56.84
N ARG A 316 30.02 33.04 56.97
CA ARG A 316 31.10 33.87 57.52
C ARG A 316 30.99 33.89 59.03
N GLY A 317 31.97 33.26 59.69
CA GLY A 317 32.01 33.09 61.13
C GLY A 317 32.31 34.36 61.92
N SER A 318 31.92 34.31 63.20
CA SER A 318 32.49 35.11 64.28
C SER A 318 32.95 34.19 65.41
N ILE A 319 34.27 34.03 65.50
CA ILE A 319 35.04 33.77 66.72
C ILE A 319 34.84 35.02 67.61
N GLY A 320 34.67 35.06 68.93
CA GLY A 320 34.79 34.15 70.09
C GLY A 320 35.09 35.08 71.29
N SER A 321 34.61 34.80 72.52
CA SER A 321 35.18 35.34 73.78
C SER A 321 34.35 34.92 75.02
N LEU A 322 35.01 34.35 76.04
CA LEU A 322 34.71 34.40 77.49
C LEU A 322 33.32 33.85 77.97
N GLU A 323 33.08 33.28 79.15
CA GLU A 323 33.79 33.02 80.42
C GLU A 323 32.79 32.21 81.31
N TRP A 324 33.28 31.34 82.21
CA TRP A 324 32.56 30.58 83.27
C TRP A 324 31.38 29.67 82.82
N GLY A 325 31.09 28.51 83.39
CA GLY A 325 31.45 27.88 84.65
C GLY A 325 30.27 26.95 85.01
N ASP A 326 30.60 25.71 85.36
CA ASP A 326 29.85 24.75 86.18
C ASP A 326 28.43 24.25 85.85
N SER A 327 28.39 22.92 85.92
CA SER A 327 27.38 22.07 86.57
C SER A 327 26.31 21.32 85.74
N PRO A 328 25.91 20.13 86.24
CA PRO A 328 25.54 19.01 85.40
C PRO A 328 24.07 18.57 85.58
N SER A 329 23.62 17.65 84.71
CA SER A 329 22.65 16.55 84.98
C SER A 329 21.50 16.44 83.97
N ALA A 330 20.98 15.20 83.91
CA ALA A 330 19.77 14.71 83.24
C ALA A 330 19.92 14.50 81.71
N ARG A 331 20.13 13.28 81.19
CA ARG A 331 19.33 12.04 81.30
C ARG A 331 17.87 12.25 80.85
N LEU A 332 17.54 11.66 79.70
CA LEU A 332 16.30 10.97 79.27
C LEU A 332 16.12 11.18 77.75
N ARG A 333 16.23 10.10 76.96
CA ARG A 333 15.10 9.31 76.39
C ARG A 333 14.28 10.19 75.41
N THR A 334 13.99 9.77 74.18
CA THR A 334 13.48 8.46 73.74
C THR A 334 13.53 8.42 72.19
N SER A 335 13.88 7.29 71.56
CA SER A 335 12.96 6.42 70.77
C SER A 335 12.41 7.09 69.51
N SER A 336 12.45 6.54 68.29
CA SER A 336 12.35 5.16 67.80
C SER A 336 12.73 5.22 66.30
N GLN A 337 13.60 4.39 65.74
CA GLN A 337 13.49 2.95 65.46
C GLN A 337 12.51 2.61 64.32
N SER A 338 13.02 1.82 63.36
CA SER A 338 12.29 0.91 62.46
C SER A 338 11.65 1.57 61.22
N THR A 339 11.71 1.04 59.98
CA THR A 339 11.65 -0.38 59.60
C THR A 339 12.08 -0.56 58.12
N GLN A 340 12.99 -1.53 57.89
CA GLN A 340 13.00 -2.61 56.88
C GLN A 340 12.90 -2.38 55.34
N CYS A 341 13.91 -2.97 54.65
CA CYS A 341 13.95 -3.55 53.28
C CYS A 341 13.10 -4.86 53.19
N PRO A 342 13.09 -5.75 52.14
CA PRO A 342 14.02 -5.92 51.00
C PRO A 342 13.44 -6.51 49.66
N LEU A 343 14.39 -6.81 48.75
CA LEU A 343 14.32 -7.59 47.49
C LEU A 343 13.61 -8.96 47.60
N SER A 344 13.13 -9.47 46.45
CA SER A 344 12.89 -10.91 46.22
C SER A 344 13.27 -11.33 44.80
N THR A 345 14.02 -12.44 44.71
CA THR A 345 14.45 -13.17 43.52
C THR A 345 13.65 -14.47 43.47
N PHE A 346 13.18 -14.92 42.30
CA PHE A 346 12.59 -16.25 42.15
C PHE A 346 13.32 -17.07 41.08
N GLN A 347 13.65 -18.29 41.47
CA GLN A 347 14.29 -19.37 40.73
C GLN A 347 13.30 -20.55 40.82
N ASN A 348 13.20 -21.39 39.78
CA ASN A 348 12.60 -22.72 39.94
C ASN A 348 13.23 -23.75 39.01
N PRO A 349 13.31 -25.04 39.42
CA PRO A 349 14.01 -26.10 38.72
C PRO A 349 13.09 -27.07 37.96
N ALA A 350 13.72 -27.92 37.15
CA ALA A 350 13.15 -29.06 36.44
C ALA A 350 13.00 -30.29 37.34
N VAL A 351 12.02 -31.17 37.03
CA VAL A 351 11.97 -32.58 37.47
C VAL A 351 11.34 -33.46 36.39
N SER A 352 12.06 -34.55 36.09
CA SER A 352 11.74 -35.87 35.49
C SER A 352 10.93 -35.99 34.22
#